data_AF-A0A8S2DQ88-F1
#
_entry.id   AF-A0A8S2DQ88-F1
#
_cell.length_a   1.000
_cell.length_b   1.000
_cell.length_c   1.000
_cell.angle_alpha   90.00
_cell.angle_beta   90.00
_cell.angle_gamma   90.00
#
_symmetry.space_group_name_H-M   'P 1'
#
loop_
_entity.id
_entity.type
_entity.pdbx_description
1 polymer ?
#
loop_
_entity_poly.entity_id
_entity_poly.type
_entity_poly.pdbx_seq_one_letter_code
_entity_poly.pdbx_strand_id
1 'polypeptide(L)'
;MINVSSTLNILLRHVRSLIPFVIILPNTRQALVKKMYLDYLKNCKFTLPTTLPLINFIQRSLVELYSLDPTVTYQHGFVFLRQLAVHLRTATQNKKPENIQRVYNWQFVHALGLWTSVIGVLYNNKEKLIQQLVHPLPELIVGTIRLVPTARYYPLRFHCVRLLIKLAQLTPVFVSDGLMDQFYELVVNYLVHYTHHVTFPELVYPLILKCI
;
A
#
# COMPACT_ATOMS: atom_id res chain seq x y z
N MET A 1 -15.51 7.79 27.31
CA MET A 1 -15.36 7.31 25.92
C MET A 1 -13.98 6.68 25.78
N ILE A 2 -13.89 5.37 25.58
CA ILE A 2 -12.59 4.69 25.36
C ILE A 2 -12.04 5.20 24.03
N ASN A 3 -10.86 5.82 24.06
CA ASN A 3 -10.22 6.36 22.87
C ASN A 3 -9.91 5.22 21.90
N VAL A 4 -10.41 5.27 20.65
CA VAL A 4 -10.15 4.24 19.63
C VAL A 4 -8.64 3.96 19.49
N SER A 5 -7.80 4.98 19.66
CA SER A 5 -6.35 4.82 19.65
C SER A 5 -5.81 4.00 20.82
N SER A 6 -6.40 4.06 22.01
CA SER A 6 -5.95 3.27 23.16
C SER A 6 -6.35 1.80 23.01
N THR A 7 -7.55 1.51 22.51
CA THR A 7 -7.99 0.14 22.20
C THR A 7 -7.12 -0.51 21.13
N LEU A 8 -6.80 0.21 20.05
CA LEU A 8 -5.90 -0.31 19.00
C LEU A 8 -4.49 -0.59 19.51
N ASN A 9 -3.97 0.25 20.42
CA ASN A 9 -2.66 0.02 21.04
C ASN A 9 -2.66 -1.21 21.96
N ILE A 10 -3.74 -1.46 22.69
CA ILE A 10 -3.90 -2.67 23.50
C ILE A 10 -3.93 -3.91 22.60
N LEU A 11 -4.71 -3.85 21.51
CA LEU A 11 -4.75 -4.95 20.53
C LEU A 11 -3.38 -5.18 19.89
N LEU A 12 -2.59 -4.13 19.61
CA LEU A 12 -1.24 -4.28 19.04
C LEU A 12 -0.33 -5.00 20.04
N ARG A 13 -0.43 -4.68 21.34
CA ARG A 13 0.32 -5.39 22.38
C ARG A 13 -0.05 -6.87 22.45
N HIS A 14 -1.34 -7.20 22.34
CA HIS A 14 -1.77 -8.61 22.29
C HIS A 14 -1.26 -9.33 21.04
N VAL A 15 -1.38 -8.73 19.86
CA VAL A 15 -0.83 -9.32 18.62
C VAL A 15 0.68 -9.54 18.76
N ARG A 16 1.42 -8.57 19.32
CA ARG A 16 2.86 -8.71 19.58
C ARG A 16 3.18 -9.82 20.57
N SER A 17 2.35 -10.05 21.59
CA SER A 17 2.54 -11.18 22.52
C SER A 17 2.37 -12.55 21.85
N LEU A 18 1.67 -12.62 20.72
CA LEU A 18 1.52 -13.85 19.94
C LEU A 18 2.69 -14.12 18.97
N ILE A 19 3.50 -13.10 18.66
CA ILE A 19 4.63 -13.21 17.73
C ILE A 19 5.60 -14.35 18.10
N PRO A 20 6.02 -14.52 19.37
CA PRO A 20 6.91 -15.63 19.75
C PRO A 20 6.35 -17.01 19.37
N PHE A 21 5.06 -17.23 19.52
CA PHE A 21 4.40 -18.48 19.14
C PHE A 21 4.38 -18.69 17.62
N VAL A 22 4.17 -17.61 16.86
CA VAL A 22 4.20 -17.63 15.39
C VAL A 22 5.61 -17.94 14.86
N ILE A 23 6.66 -17.55 15.58
CA ILE A 23 8.05 -17.81 15.18
C ILE A 23 8.40 -19.29 15.26
N ILE A 24 7.87 -20.03 16.25
CA ILE A 24 8.23 -21.42 16.54
C ILE A 24 7.75 -22.41 15.45
N LEU A 25 6.75 -22.03 14.64
CA LEU A 25 6.12 -22.91 13.65
C LEU A 25 6.19 -22.32 12.22
N PRO A 26 7.29 -22.54 11.47
CA PRO A 26 7.54 -21.87 10.18
C PRO A 26 6.50 -22.18 9.10
N ASN A 27 6.06 -23.45 8.99
CA ASN A 27 5.03 -23.85 8.01
C ASN A 27 3.67 -23.20 8.32
N THR A 28 3.30 -23.17 9.60
CA THR A 28 2.07 -22.54 10.07
C THR A 28 2.12 -21.03 9.87
N ARG A 29 3.28 -20.40 10.08
CA ARG A 29 3.50 -18.96 9.86
C ARG A 29 3.23 -18.55 8.41
N GLN A 30 3.78 -19.28 7.44
CA GLN A 30 3.56 -18.97 6.02
C GLN A 30 2.06 -19.03 5.65
N ALA A 31 1.38 -20.11 6.05
CA ALA A 31 -0.04 -20.27 5.79
C ALA A 31 -0.90 -19.20 6.49
N LEU A 32 -0.55 -18.88 7.75
CA LEU A 32 -1.23 -17.88 8.57
C LEU A 32 -1.14 -16.48 7.95
N VAL A 33 0.08 -16.01 7.65
CA VAL A 33 0.29 -14.66 7.11
C VAL A 33 -0.38 -14.52 5.74
N LYS A 34 -0.32 -15.56 4.91
CA LYS A 34 -1.05 -15.60 3.64
C LYS A 34 -2.57 -15.47 3.85
N LYS A 35 -3.13 -16.23 4.79
CA LYS A 35 -4.57 -16.16 5.11
C LYS A 35 -4.97 -14.79 5.64
N MET A 36 -4.19 -14.22 6.56
CA MET A 36 -4.43 -12.90 7.11
C MET A 36 -4.40 -11.81 6.03
N TYR A 37 -3.47 -11.90 5.06
CA TYR A 37 -3.46 -11.00 3.91
C TYR A 37 -4.74 -11.09 3.07
N LEU A 38 -5.17 -12.32 2.74
CA LEU A 38 -6.38 -12.52 1.94
C LEU A 38 -7.64 -12.03 2.65
N ASP A 39 -7.75 -12.28 3.96
CA ASP A 39 -8.90 -11.84 4.75
C ASP A 39 -8.86 -10.31 5.00
N TYR A 40 -7.68 -9.71 5.17
CA TYR A 40 -7.51 -8.26 5.15
C TYR A 40 -8.08 -7.63 3.88
N LEU A 41 -7.72 -8.15 2.71
CA LEU A 41 -8.24 -7.60 1.44
C LEU A 41 -9.76 -7.74 1.31
N LYS A 42 -10.36 -8.83 1.78
CA LYS A 42 -11.83 -8.99 1.79
C LYS A 42 -12.49 -7.91 2.66
N ASN A 43 -11.91 -7.63 3.83
CA ASN A 43 -12.42 -6.62 4.76
C ASN A 43 -12.20 -5.17 4.26
N CYS A 44 -11.27 -4.96 3.34
CA CYS A 44 -11.00 -3.64 2.74
C CYS A 44 -11.97 -3.26 1.60
N LYS A 45 -12.93 -4.12 1.24
CA LYS A 45 -13.87 -3.85 0.13
C LYS A 45 -14.65 -2.55 0.32
N PHE A 46 -15.00 -2.24 1.56
CA PHE A 46 -15.69 -1.01 1.94
C PHE A 46 -14.84 -0.24 2.94
N THR A 47 -14.31 0.91 2.52
CA THR A 47 -13.50 1.78 3.39
C THR A 47 -14.34 2.99 3.79
N LEU A 48 -14.74 3.01 5.06
CA LEU A 48 -15.46 4.12 5.69
C LEU A 48 -14.61 4.73 6.82
N PRO A 49 -14.85 6.00 7.22
CA PRO A 49 -14.14 6.64 8.33
C PRO A 49 -14.18 5.83 9.64
N THR A 50 -15.28 5.12 9.90
CA THR A 50 -15.45 4.25 11.08
C THR A 50 -14.60 2.97 11.02
N THR A 51 -14.38 2.43 9.83
CA THR A 51 -13.62 1.19 9.60
C THR A 51 -12.11 1.43 9.38
N LEU A 52 -11.73 2.63 8.96
CA LEU A 52 -10.36 2.99 8.60
C LEU A 52 -9.34 2.77 9.74
N PRO A 53 -9.64 3.07 11.02
CA PRO A 53 -8.72 2.79 12.12
C PRO A 53 -8.40 1.29 12.25
N LEU A 54 -9.40 0.42 12.08
CA LEU A 54 -9.23 -1.02 12.13
C LEU A 54 -8.43 -1.54 10.92
N ILE A 55 -8.73 -1.05 9.72
CA ILE A 55 -7.98 -1.37 8.50
C ILE A 55 -6.49 -1.02 8.69
N ASN A 56 -6.21 0.18 9.19
CA ASN A 56 -4.84 0.62 9.48
C ASN A 56 -4.15 -0.24 10.54
N PHE A 57 -4.88 -0.66 11.57
CA PHE A 57 -4.37 -1.56 12.59
C PHE A 57 -3.98 -2.92 12.01
N ILE A 58 -4.85 -3.53 11.20
CA ILE A 58 -4.56 -4.82 10.54
C ILE A 58 -3.36 -4.66 9.60
N GLN A 59 -3.30 -3.56 8.84
CA GLN A 59 -2.17 -3.28 7.95
C GLN A 59 -0.85 -3.19 8.72
N ARG A 60 -0.81 -2.47 9.85
CA ARG A 60 0.39 -2.39 10.71
C ARG A 60 0.78 -3.76 11.29
N SER A 61 -0.21 -4.52 11.74
CA SER A 61 0.00 -5.87 12.27
C SER A 61 0.57 -6.82 11.21
N LEU A 62 0.05 -6.77 9.97
CA LEU A 62 0.57 -7.54 8.85
C LEU A 62 2.01 -7.15 8.50
N VAL A 63 2.34 -5.85 8.54
CA VAL A 63 3.73 -5.39 8.30
C VAL A 63 4.69 -5.96 9.35
N GLU A 64 4.30 -5.97 10.62
CA GLU A 64 5.09 -6.59 11.69
C GLU A 64 5.29 -8.09 11.44
N LEU A 65 4.24 -8.81 11.04
CA LEU A 65 4.32 -10.25 10.74
C LEU A 65 5.19 -10.57 9.53
N TYR A 66 5.08 -9.80 8.45
CA TYR A 66 5.96 -9.93 7.28
C TYR A 66 7.42 -9.59 7.65
N SER A 67 7.64 -8.72 8.63
CA SER A 67 9.01 -8.40 9.08
C SER A 67 9.72 -9.56 9.78
N LEU A 68 9.01 -10.63 10.16
CA LEU A 68 9.60 -11.79 10.85
C LEU A 68 10.36 -12.75 9.92
N ASP A 69 10.01 -12.76 8.63
CA ASP A 69 10.61 -13.69 7.65
C ASP A 69 10.66 -13.02 6.27
N PRO A 70 11.80 -12.39 5.93
CA PRO A 70 11.99 -11.75 4.62
C PRO A 70 11.86 -12.72 3.44
N THR A 71 12.17 -14.01 3.63
CA THR A 71 12.10 -15.02 2.56
C THR A 71 10.65 -15.32 2.19
N VAL A 72 9.81 -15.61 3.19
CA VAL A 72 8.37 -15.81 2.98
C VAL A 72 7.72 -14.53 2.46
N THR A 73 8.12 -13.38 2.98
CA THR A 73 7.62 -12.08 2.53
C THR A 73 7.92 -11.83 1.06
N TYR A 74 9.15 -12.12 0.63
CA TYR A 74 9.53 -12.00 -0.77
C TYR A 74 8.66 -12.90 -1.67
N GLN A 75 8.49 -14.17 -1.29
CA GLN A 75 7.66 -15.12 -2.05
C GLN A 75 6.21 -14.65 -2.18
N HIS A 76 5.60 -14.20 -1.07
CA HIS A 76 4.25 -13.66 -1.08
C HIS A 76 4.17 -12.37 -1.90
N GLY A 77 5.09 -11.43 -1.67
CA GLY A 77 5.14 -10.14 -2.38
C GLY A 77 5.25 -10.32 -3.87
N PHE A 78 6.16 -11.19 -4.33
CA PHE A 78 6.32 -11.49 -5.75
C PHE A 78 5.02 -11.99 -6.39
N VAL A 79 4.35 -12.97 -5.76
CA VAL A 79 3.11 -13.55 -6.30
C VAL A 79 1.97 -12.51 -6.30
N PHE A 80 1.78 -11.79 -5.20
CA PHE A 80 0.66 -10.87 -5.06
C PHE A 80 0.85 -9.59 -5.90
N LEU A 81 2.05 -9.01 -5.95
CA LEU A 81 2.33 -7.86 -6.82
C LEU A 81 2.18 -8.25 -8.30
N ARG A 82 2.62 -9.46 -8.68
CA ARG A 82 2.40 -9.97 -10.05
C ARG A 82 0.91 -10.09 -10.38
N GLN A 83 0.07 -10.56 -9.46
CA GLN A 83 -1.38 -10.63 -9.68
C GLN A 83 -1.99 -9.25 -9.91
N LEU A 84 -1.61 -8.26 -9.11
CA LEU A 84 -2.05 -6.87 -9.28
C LEU A 84 -1.60 -6.31 -10.65
N ALA A 85 -0.35 -6.58 -11.06
CA ALA A 85 0.17 -6.17 -12.36
C ALA A 85 -0.59 -6.82 -13.53
N VAL A 86 -0.97 -8.09 -13.41
CA VAL A 86 -1.81 -8.77 -14.42
C VAL A 86 -3.18 -8.10 -14.53
N HIS A 87 -3.82 -7.76 -13.42
CA HIS A 87 -5.09 -7.03 -13.44
C HIS A 87 -4.96 -5.67 -14.12
N LEU A 88 -3.91 -4.91 -13.79
CA LEU A 88 -3.63 -3.62 -14.40
C LEU A 88 -3.39 -3.74 -15.91
N ARG A 89 -2.55 -4.70 -16.33
CA ARG A 89 -2.27 -4.94 -17.75
C ARG A 89 -3.53 -5.27 -18.53
N THR A 90 -4.37 -6.16 -18.01
CA THR A 90 -5.65 -6.53 -18.63
C THR A 90 -6.57 -5.33 -18.77
N ALA A 91 -6.67 -4.47 -17.75
CA ALA A 91 -7.47 -3.26 -17.81
C ALA A 91 -6.91 -2.21 -18.79
N THR A 92 -5.59 -2.15 -18.94
CA THR A 92 -4.90 -1.25 -19.88
C THR A 92 -5.14 -1.69 -21.33
N GLN A 93 -5.03 -2.99 -21.61
CA GLN A 93 -5.23 -3.57 -22.94
C GLN A 93 -6.70 -3.64 -23.34
N ASN A 94 -7.59 -3.89 -22.38
CA ASN A 94 -9.02 -4.06 -22.61
C ASN A 94 -9.83 -3.24 -21.59
N LYS A 95 -10.16 -2.01 -21.98
CA LYS A 95 -10.81 -0.99 -21.13
C LYS A 95 -12.30 -1.23 -20.84
N LYS A 96 -12.74 -2.50 -20.82
CA LYS A 96 -14.07 -2.87 -20.35
C LYS A 96 -14.27 -2.40 -18.89
N PRO A 97 -15.47 -1.95 -18.51
CA PRO A 97 -15.75 -1.43 -17.17
C PRO A 97 -15.41 -2.44 -16.08
N GLU A 98 -15.68 -3.73 -16.31
CA GLU A 98 -15.33 -4.83 -15.39
C GLU A 98 -13.82 -4.92 -15.11
N ASN A 99 -12.99 -4.73 -16.14
CA ASN A 99 -11.54 -4.78 -15.98
C ASN A 99 -11.01 -3.54 -15.25
N ILE A 100 -11.56 -2.36 -15.56
CA ILE A 100 -11.22 -1.13 -14.84
C ILE A 100 -11.60 -1.28 -13.36
N GLN A 101 -12.79 -1.81 -13.05
CA GLN A 101 -13.25 -2.01 -11.67
C GLN A 101 -12.38 -2.99 -10.87
N ARG A 102 -11.73 -3.97 -11.52
CA ARG A 102 -10.75 -4.86 -10.86
C ARG A 102 -9.50 -4.13 -10.35
N VAL A 103 -9.15 -2.99 -10.94
CA VAL A 103 -8.04 -2.13 -10.51
C VAL A 103 -8.55 -0.99 -9.64
N TYR A 104 -9.64 -0.35 -10.06
CA TYR A 104 -10.19 0.84 -9.41
C TYR A 104 -11.20 0.47 -8.32
N ASN A 105 -10.69 -0.21 -7.29
CA ASN A 105 -11.43 -0.55 -6.08
C ASN A 105 -10.52 -0.43 -4.84
N TRP A 106 -11.12 -0.34 -3.65
CA TRP A 106 -10.39 -0.18 -2.39
C TRP A 106 -9.48 -1.36 -2.05
N GLN A 107 -9.84 -2.59 -2.42
CA GLN A 107 -9.01 -3.76 -2.13
C GLN A 107 -7.67 -3.67 -2.87
N PHE A 108 -7.70 -3.22 -4.13
CA PHE A 108 -6.49 -2.99 -4.92
C PHE A 108 -5.61 -1.89 -4.30
N VAL A 109 -6.22 -0.75 -3.92
CA VAL A 109 -5.50 0.38 -3.30
C VAL A 109 -4.89 -0.02 -1.94
N HIS A 110 -5.63 -0.74 -1.10
CA HIS A 110 -5.14 -1.23 0.19
C HIS A 110 -4.07 -2.30 0.03
N ALA A 111 -4.15 -3.14 -1.01
CA ALA A 111 -3.07 -4.07 -1.35
C ALA A 111 -1.77 -3.30 -1.69
N LEU A 112 -1.85 -2.28 -2.56
CA LEU A 112 -0.71 -1.41 -2.86
C LEU A 112 -0.17 -0.74 -1.59
N GLY A 113 -1.06 -0.24 -0.72
CA GLY A 113 -0.68 0.43 0.52
C GLY A 113 0.02 -0.48 1.53
N LEU A 114 -0.44 -1.73 1.67
CA LEU A 114 0.23 -2.73 2.48
C LEU A 114 1.63 -3.02 1.94
N TRP A 115 1.77 -3.34 0.64
CA TRP A 115 3.06 -3.66 0.04
C TRP A 115 4.04 -2.48 0.07
N THR A 116 3.56 -1.25 -0.10
CA THR A 116 4.35 -0.02 0.13
C THR A 116 4.92 0.03 1.53
N SER A 117 4.14 -0.37 2.53
CA SER A 117 4.56 -0.34 3.94
C SER A 117 5.51 -1.49 4.27
N VAL A 118 5.24 -2.71 3.77
CA VAL A 118 6.10 -3.89 3.95
C VAL A 118 7.47 -3.65 3.32
N ILE A 119 7.51 -3.23 2.06
CA ILE A 119 8.76 -2.96 1.33
C ILE A 119 9.53 -1.83 2.01
N GLY A 120 8.87 -0.73 2.36
CA GLY A 120 9.56 0.39 3.00
C GLY A 120 10.19 0.03 4.37
N VAL A 121 9.54 -0.80 5.18
CA VAL A 121 10.12 -1.28 6.45
C VAL A 121 11.29 -2.22 6.21
N LEU A 122 11.12 -3.21 5.33
CA LEU A 122 12.14 -4.23 5.09
C LEU A 122 13.33 -3.73 4.27
N TYR A 123 13.13 -2.72 3.43
CA TYR A 123 14.21 -2.06 2.71
C TYR A 123 15.19 -1.39 3.66
N ASN A 124 14.69 -0.70 4.70
CA ASN A 124 15.52 -0.07 5.73
C ASN A 124 16.36 -1.09 6.53
N ASN A 125 15.90 -2.34 6.61
CA ASN A 125 16.64 -3.45 7.22
C ASN A 125 17.73 -4.04 6.30
N LYS A 126 17.93 -3.48 5.10
CA LYS A 126 18.94 -3.89 4.10
C LYS A 126 18.76 -5.33 3.59
N GLU A 127 17.53 -5.82 3.56
CA GLU A 127 17.20 -7.15 3.05
C GLU A 127 17.32 -7.22 1.53
N LYS A 128 18.36 -7.90 1.01
CA LYS A 128 18.68 -7.97 -0.43
C LYS A 128 17.54 -8.53 -1.29
N LEU A 129 16.81 -9.52 -0.79
CA LEU A 129 15.68 -10.13 -1.51
C LEU A 129 14.56 -9.11 -1.74
N ILE A 130 14.30 -8.25 -0.76
CA ILE A 130 13.21 -7.27 -0.82
C ILE A 130 13.54 -6.12 -1.77
N GLN A 131 14.81 -5.81 -1.98
CA GLN A 131 15.25 -4.80 -2.96
C GLN A 131 14.75 -5.14 -4.38
N GLN A 132 14.64 -6.43 -4.72
CA GLN A 132 14.11 -6.87 -6.03
C GLN A 132 12.60 -6.55 -6.21
N LEU A 133 11.85 -6.36 -5.11
CA LEU A 133 10.45 -5.98 -5.14
C LEU A 133 10.24 -4.46 -5.17
N VAL A 134 11.29 -3.65 -5.02
CA VAL A 134 11.18 -2.19 -4.98
C VAL A 134 10.75 -1.63 -6.32
N HIS A 135 11.33 -2.06 -7.44
CA HIS A 135 11.00 -1.52 -8.77
C HIS A 135 9.57 -1.82 -9.28
N PRO A 136 9.01 -3.04 -9.14
CA PRO A 136 7.68 -3.32 -9.70
C PRO A 136 6.54 -2.53 -9.02
N LEU A 137 6.71 -2.09 -7.78
CA LEU A 137 5.65 -1.42 -7.03
C LEU A 137 5.38 0.03 -7.51
N PRO A 138 6.37 0.94 -7.65
CA PRO A 138 6.23 2.24 -8.28
C PRO A 138 5.53 2.19 -9.63
N GLU A 139 5.99 1.31 -10.53
CA GLU A 139 5.43 1.15 -11.87
C GLU A 139 3.96 0.77 -11.82
N LEU A 140 3.60 -0.14 -10.91
CA LEU A 140 2.23 -0.57 -10.70
C LEU A 140 1.34 0.58 -10.18
N ILE A 141 1.85 1.40 -9.25
CA ILE A 141 1.12 2.54 -8.72
C ILE A 141 0.96 3.63 -9.79
N VAL A 142 2.02 3.97 -10.53
CA VAL A 142 1.99 4.93 -11.65
C VAL A 142 1.04 4.47 -12.75
N GLY A 143 1.12 3.20 -13.14
CA GLY A 143 0.22 2.62 -14.14
C GLY A 143 -1.25 2.63 -13.67
N THR A 144 -1.49 2.43 -12.37
CA THR A 144 -2.82 2.60 -11.78
C THR A 144 -3.31 4.05 -11.88
N ILE A 145 -2.45 5.04 -11.61
CA ILE A 145 -2.83 6.46 -11.73
C ILE A 145 -3.19 6.83 -13.18
N ARG A 146 -2.50 6.22 -14.16
CA ARG A 146 -2.65 6.49 -15.59
C ARG A 146 -3.78 5.71 -16.28
N LEU A 147 -4.35 4.68 -15.64
CA LEU A 147 -5.30 3.76 -16.27
C LEU A 147 -6.53 4.48 -16.87
N VAL A 148 -7.16 5.36 -16.09
CA VAL A 148 -8.27 6.22 -16.52
C VAL A 148 -8.03 7.65 -16.00
N PRO A 149 -7.58 8.59 -16.85
CA PRO A 149 -7.23 9.94 -16.45
C PRO A 149 -8.46 10.87 -16.42
N THR A 150 -9.49 10.52 -15.65
CA THR A 150 -10.71 11.33 -15.50
C THR A 150 -10.89 11.82 -14.07
N ALA A 151 -11.60 12.95 -13.91
CA ALA A 151 -11.87 13.56 -12.61
C ALA A 151 -12.66 12.66 -11.66
N ARG A 152 -13.49 11.77 -12.21
CA ARG A 152 -14.26 10.76 -11.46
C ARG A 152 -13.39 9.93 -10.51
N TYR A 153 -12.13 9.69 -10.86
CA TYR A 153 -11.22 8.83 -10.11
C TYR A 153 -10.14 9.59 -9.35
N TYR A 154 -10.26 10.91 -9.19
CA TYR A 154 -9.28 11.70 -8.41
C TYR A 154 -9.06 11.18 -6.98
N PRO A 155 -10.09 10.83 -6.18
CA PRO A 155 -9.85 10.34 -4.81
C PRO A 155 -8.91 9.11 -4.77
N LEU A 156 -9.11 8.14 -5.67
CA LEU A 156 -8.26 6.95 -5.76
C LEU A 156 -6.85 7.31 -6.23
N ARG A 157 -6.74 8.13 -7.27
CA ARG A 157 -5.45 8.58 -7.82
C ARG A 157 -4.64 9.35 -6.77
N PHE A 158 -5.31 10.15 -5.94
CA PHE A 158 -4.73 10.88 -4.83
C PHE A 158 -4.19 9.95 -3.74
N HIS A 159 -4.91 8.87 -3.40
CA HIS A 159 -4.34 7.83 -2.54
C HIS A 159 -3.10 7.19 -3.15
N CYS A 160 -3.10 6.86 -4.44
CA CYS A 160 -1.92 6.33 -5.12
C CYS A 160 -0.73 7.30 -5.10
N VAL A 161 -0.94 8.60 -5.31
CA VAL A 161 0.13 9.62 -5.19
C VAL A 161 0.70 9.64 -3.77
N ARG A 162 -0.15 9.56 -2.74
CA ARG A 162 0.30 9.47 -1.34
C ARG A 162 1.14 8.21 -1.08
N LEU A 163 0.81 7.09 -1.73
CA LEU A 163 1.62 5.87 -1.65
C LEU A 163 2.99 6.06 -2.29
N LEU A 164 3.07 6.71 -3.45
CA LEU A 164 4.35 7.03 -4.09
C LEU A 164 5.20 7.95 -3.22
N ILE A 165 4.62 9.00 -2.62
CA ILE A 165 5.35 9.89 -1.71
C ILE A 165 5.87 9.11 -0.50
N LYS A 166 5.03 8.26 0.10
CA LYS A 166 5.45 7.40 1.22
C LYS A 166 6.59 6.47 0.82
N LEU A 167 6.54 5.89 -0.39
CA LEU A 167 7.57 5.00 -0.88
C LEU A 167 8.89 5.75 -1.11
N ALA A 168 8.85 6.93 -1.71
CA ALA A 168 10.02 7.78 -1.92
C ALA A 168 10.71 8.16 -0.59
N GLN A 169 9.92 8.40 0.46
CA GLN A 169 10.46 8.67 1.82
C GLN A 169 11.13 7.45 2.45
N LEU A 170 10.67 6.24 2.12
CA LEU A 170 11.17 4.99 2.72
C LEU A 170 12.27 4.32 1.90
N THR A 171 12.39 4.66 0.62
CA THR A 171 13.30 3.99 -0.32
C THR A 171 14.05 5.04 -1.18
N PRO A 172 15.27 5.44 -0.80
CA PRO A 172 16.04 6.45 -1.56
C PRO A 172 16.41 6.01 -2.98
N VAL A 173 16.44 4.70 -3.29
CA VAL A 173 16.65 4.17 -4.66
C VAL A 173 15.48 4.50 -5.60
N PHE A 174 14.30 4.84 -5.07
CA PHE A 174 13.19 5.34 -5.89
C PHE A 174 13.57 6.57 -6.71
N VAL A 175 14.55 7.36 -6.24
CA VAL A 175 14.95 8.63 -6.84
C VAL A 175 15.87 8.44 -8.06
N SER A 176 16.62 7.35 -8.14
CA SER A 176 17.74 7.20 -9.09
C SER A 176 17.35 6.71 -10.50
N ASP A 177 16.15 6.16 -10.71
CA ASP A 177 15.85 5.37 -11.92
C ASP A 177 14.99 6.09 -12.98
N GLY A 178 14.89 7.41 -12.96
CA GLY A 178 14.07 8.18 -13.93
C GLY A 178 12.55 8.10 -13.72
N LEU A 179 12.10 7.34 -12.72
CA LEU A 179 10.73 7.36 -12.19
C LEU A 179 10.38 8.70 -11.52
N MET A 180 11.40 9.47 -11.14
CA MET A 180 11.24 10.78 -10.50
C MET A 180 10.56 11.79 -11.41
N ASP A 181 10.89 11.88 -12.69
CA ASP A 181 10.26 12.85 -13.58
C ASP A 181 8.76 12.59 -13.72
N GLN A 182 8.40 11.31 -13.88
CA GLN A 182 7.00 10.88 -13.93
C GLN A 182 6.28 11.12 -12.59
N PHE A 183 6.99 10.90 -11.49
CA PHE A 183 6.47 11.16 -10.15
C PHE A 183 6.26 12.66 -9.91
N TYR A 184 7.22 13.52 -10.27
CA TYR A 184 7.11 14.98 -10.17
C TYR A 184 5.94 15.49 -11.02
N GLU A 185 5.82 15.03 -12.27
CA GLU A 185 4.69 15.40 -13.13
C GLU A 185 3.35 15.02 -12.48
N LEU A 186 3.26 13.83 -11.89
CA LEU A 186 2.05 13.37 -11.19
C LEU A 186 1.76 14.18 -9.92
N VAL A 187 2.80 14.53 -9.15
CA VAL A 187 2.67 15.35 -7.93
C VAL A 187 2.30 16.79 -8.27
N VAL A 188 2.89 17.38 -9.32
CA VAL A 188 2.54 18.71 -9.79
C VAL A 188 1.08 18.73 -10.26
N ASN A 189 0.69 17.76 -11.09
CA ASN A 189 -0.71 17.60 -11.50
C ASN A 189 -1.63 17.45 -10.29
N TYR A 190 -1.24 16.64 -9.30
CA TYR A 190 -1.97 16.50 -8.03
C TYR A 190 -2.16 17.86 -7.33
N LEU A 191 -1.09 18.63 -7.17
CA LEU A 191 -1.11 19.92 -6.46
C LEU A 191 -1.93 20.97 -7.21
N VAL A 192 -1.80 21.06 -8.54
CA VAL A 192 -2.61 21.96 -9.38
C VAL A 192 -4.10 21.61 -9.27
N HIS A 193 -4.44 20.32 -9.32
CA HIS A 193 -5.82 19.88 -9.16
C HIS A 193 -6.35 20.16 -7.74
N TYR A 194 -5.49 20.06 -6.73
CA TYR A 194 -5.81 20.42 -5.36
C TYR A 194 -6.13 21.91 -5.23
N THR A 195 -5.37 22.79 -5.89
CA THR A 195 -5.61 24.25 -5.83
C THR A 195 -6.92 24.68 -6.50
N HIS A 196 -7.35 24.00 -7.56
CA HIS A 196 -8.60 24.33 -8.27
C HIS A 196 -9.85 23.73 -7.60
N HIS A 197 -9.70 22.77 -6.68
CA HIS A 197 -10.79 22.12 -5.98
C HIS A 197 -10.59 22.22 -4.45
N VAL A 198 -10.91 23.39 -3.88
CA VAL A 198 -10.89 23.70 -2.43
C VAL A 198 -11.79 22.76 -1.60
N THR A 199 -12.62 21.93 -2.23
CA THR A 199 -13.78 21.25 -1.64
C THR A 199 -13.51 19.89 -0.97
N PHE A 200 -12.26 19.46 -0.74
CA PHE A 200 -12.00 18.18 -0.04
C PHE A 200 -11.18 18.33 1.25
N PRO A 201 -11.78 18.87 2.33
CA PRO A 201 -11.17 18.93 3.67
C PRO A 201 -10.79 17.56 4.25
N GLU A 202 -11.44 16.47 3.81
CA GLU A 202 -11.19 15.12 4.37
C GLU A 202 -9.87 14.48 3.92
N LEU A 203 -9.18 15.07 2.93
CA LEU A 203 -7.85 14.63 2.46
C LEU A 203 -6.70 15.39 3.11
N VAL A 204 -6.99 16.35 4.00
CA VAL A 204 -6.02 17.22 4.68
C VAL A 204 -5.22 16.41 5.71
N TYR A 205 -4.15 15.76 5.26
CA TYR A 205 -2.98 15.57 6.11
C TYR A 205 -1.82 16.30 5.44
N PRO A 206 -1.17 17.26 6.12
CA PRO A 206 -0.12 18.06 5.52
C PRO A 206 1.08 17.19 5.18
N LEU A 207 1.53 17.31 3.94
CA LEU A 207 2.78 16.78 3.45
C LEU A 207 3.91 17.61 4.09
N ILE A 208 4.40 17.20 5.26
CA ILE A 208 5.67 17.74 5.75
C ILE A 208 6.78 17.02 4.97
N LEU A 209 7.08 17.52 3.77
CA LEU A 209 8.33 17.21 3.08
C LEU A 209 9.47 17.84 3.89
N LYS A 210 10.03 17.07 4.82
CA LYS A 210 11.40 17.35 5.28
C LYS A 210 12.34 16.84 4.21
N CYS A 211 12.70 17.71 3.27
CA CYS A 211 13.92 17.54 2.50
C CYS A 211 15.10 17.72 3.47
N ILE A 212 15.91 16.66 3.64
CA ILE A 212 17.29 16.75 4.14
C ILE A 212 18.18 16.64 2.92
#